data_AF-A0A7S0W1L7-F1
#
_entry.id   AF-A0A7S0W1L7-F1
#
_cell.length_a   1.000
_cell.length_b   1.000
_cell.length_c   1.000
_cell.angle_alpha   90.00
_cell.angle_beta   90.00
_cell.angle_gamma   90.00
#
_symmetry.space_group_name_H-M   'P 1'
#
loop_
_entity.id
_entity.type
_entity.pdbx_description
1 polymer ?
#
loop_
_entity_poly.entity_id
_entity_poly.type
_entity_poly.pdbx_seq_one_letter_code
_entity_poly.pdbx_strand_id
1 'polypeptide(L)'
;MGKGGGGQGGVEGLDVEATVAWIRELGLKRVAIQLPDELMGLASGLVDALKRPEWQVFVLADSSVSSWDPDVVAAQHVGADGIVLYGRASLSRTEALPVRYVPARGRLDV
;
A
#
# COMPACT_ATOMS: atom_id res chain seq x y z
N MET A 1 -19.73 1.43 28.06
CA MET A 1 -19.03 2.49 27.30
C MET A 1 -17.75 1.91 26.68
N GLY A 2 -17.79 1.48 25.43
CA GLY A 2 -16.59 1.06 24.70
C GLY A 2 -15.79 2.28 24.27
N LYS A 3 -14.60 2.46 24.84
CA LYS A 3 -13.62 3.43 24.36
C LYS A 3 -12.82 2.76 23.24
N GLY A 4 -13.33 2.83 22.02
CA GLY A 4 -12.57 2.49 20.82
C GLY A 4 -11.53 3.58 20.57
N GLY A 5 -10.31 3.39 21.08
CA GLY A 5 -9.17 4.23 20.76
C GLY A 5 -8.79 4.02 19.30
N GLY A 6 -9.30 4.87 18.41
CA GLY A 6 -8.83 4.95 17.03
C GLY A 6 -7.44 5.59 17.03
N GLY A 7 -6.40 4.76 17.03
CA GLY A 7 -5.02 5.19 16.84
C GLY A 7 -4.84 5.75 15.44
N GLN A 8 -4.98 7.07 15.28
CA GLN A 8 -4.77 7.79 14.02
C GLN A 8 -3.33 8.32 13.85
N GLY A 9 -2.37 7.91 14.68
CA GLY A 9 -1.03 8.51 14.71
C GLY A 9 0.06 7.83 13.86
N GLY A 10 -0.27 6.80 13.07
CA GLY A 10 0.75 5.97 12.42
C GLY A 10 1.01 6.27 10.94
N VAL A 11 0.01 6.67 10.16
CA VAL A 11 0.11 6.75 8.69
C VAL A 11 0.15 8.20 8.16
N GLU A 12 0.49 9.16 9.03
CA GLU A 12 0.60 10.58 8.65
C GLU A 12 1.66 10.76 7.55
N GLY A 13 1.21 11.00 6.31
CA GLY A 13 2.07 11.14 5.13
C GLY A 13 1.88 10.08 4.05
N LEU A 14 1.06 9.04 4.30
CA LEU A 14 0.64 8.06 3.30
C LEU A 14 -0.76 8.44 2.80
N ASP A 15 -0.90 8.62 1.49
CA ASP A 15 -2.19 9.02 0.88
C ASP A 15 -3.16 7.84 0.78
N VAL A 16 -3.81 7.53 1.91
CA VAL A 16 -4.78 6.44 2.05
C VAL A 16 -6.02 6.71 1.20
N GLU A 17 -6.57 7.92 1.24
CA GLU A 17 -7.81 8.27 0.54
C GLU A 17 -7.66 8.16 -0.97
N ALA A 18 -6.57 8.67 -1.54
CA ALA A 18 -6.32 8.53 -2.97
C ALA A 18 -6.05 7.06 -3.36
N THR A 19 -5.51 6.25 -2.45
CA THR A 19 -5.37 4.80 -2.67
C THR A 19 -6.71 4.10 -2.68
N VAL A 20 -7.61 4.40 -1.74
CA VAL A 20 -8.97 3.87 -1.70
C VAL A 20 -9.76 4.25 -2.97
N ALA A 21 -9.64 5.50 -3.42
CA ALA A 21 -10.27 5.96 -4.65
C ALA A 21 -9.78 5.17 -5.87
N TRP A 22 -8.46 4.96 -5.98
CA TRP A 22 -7.85 4.18 -7.05
C TRP A 22 -8.30 2.72 -7.06
N ILE A 23 -8.36 2.07 -5.89
CA ILE A 23 -8.86 0.69 -5.76
C ILE A 23 -10.32 0.60 -6.23
N ARG A 24 -11.15 1.59 -5.87
CA ARG A 24 -12.56 1.66 -6.28
C ARG A 24 -12.73 1.89 -7.77
N GLU A 25 -11.98 2.83 -8.33
CA GLU A 25 -12.04 3.18 -9.75
C GLU A 25 -11.72 1.98 -10.64
N LEU A 26 -10.70 1.20 -10.25
CA LEU A 26 -10.31 -0.02 -10.98
C LEU A 26 -11.12 -1.26 -10.59
N GLY A 27 -11.97 -1.17 -9.57
CA GLY A 27 -12.81 -2.28 -9.10
C GLY A 27 -12.04 -3.48 -8.54
N LEU A 28 -10.81 -3.25 -8.03
CA LEU A 28 -9.93 -4.32 -7.55
C LEU A 28 -10.56 -5.03 -6.34
N LYS A 29 -10.40 -6.36 -6.25
CA LYS A 29 -10.94 -7.18 -5.14
C LYS A 29 -9.86 -7.63 -4.19
N ARG A 30 -8.63 -7.81 -4.68
CA ARG A 30 -7.47 -8.22 -3.89
C ARG A 30 -6.33 -7.26 -4.20
N VAL A 31 -5.86 -6.55 -3.19
CA VAL A 31 -4.84 -5.51 -3.36
C VAL A 31 -3.64 -5.87 -2.53
N ALA A 32 -2.49 -6.01 -3.18
CA ALA A 32 -1.22 -6.17 -2.51
C ALA A 32 -0.64 -4.80 -2.11
N ILE A 33 -0.06 -4.69 -0.94
CA ILE A 33 0.72 -3.53 -0.51
C ILE A 33 2.15 -3.96 -0.26
N GLN A 34 3.08 -3.20 -0.81
CA GLN A 34 4.52 -3.39 -0.63
C GLN A 34 5.07 -2.18 0.13
N LEU A 35 5.84 -2.46 1.18
CA LEU A 35 6.39 -1.48 2.10
C LEU A 35 7.89 -1.75 2.28
N PRO A 36 8.75 -0.72 2.28
CA PRO A 36 10.13 -0.87 2.75
C PRO A 36 10.14 -1.23 4.25
N ASP A 37 11.23 -1.85 4.71
CA ASP A 37 11.45 -2.20 6.12
C ASP A 37 11.20 -1.02 7.07
N GLU A 38 11.59 0.19 6.67
CA GLU A 38 11.40 1.45 7.40
C GLU A 38 9.92 1.74 7.71
N LEU A 39 9.01 1.32 6.82
CA LEU A 39 7.56 1.53 6.95
C LEU A 39 6.82 0.27 7.42
N MET A 40 7.52 -0.85 7.64
CA MET A 40 6.92 -2.11 8.05
C MET A 40 6.22 -1.99 9.42
N GLY A 41 6.73 -1.13 10.31
CA GLY A 41 6.07 -0.81 11.58
C GLY A 41 4.69 -0.14 11.43
N LEU A 42 4.40 0.42 10.25
CA LEU A 42 3.12 1.05 9.92
C LEU A 42 2.17 0.12 9.16
N ALA A 43 2.63 -1.08 8.79
CA ALA A 43 1.88 -2.00 7.93
C ALA A 43 0.48 -2.33 8.48
N SER A 44 0.38 -2.64 9.78
CA SER A 44 -0.90 -2.95 10.42
C SER A 44 -1.88 -1.78 10.36
N GLY A 45 -1.42 -0.57 10.73
CA GLY A 45 -2.24 0.63 10.69
C GLY A 45 -2.69 1.00 9.27
N LEU A 46 -1.81 0.77 8.28
CA LEU A 46 -2.12 1.02 6.87
C LEU A 46 -3.13 0.01 6.31
N VAL A 47 -3.00 -1.28 6.66
CA VAL A 47 -3.98 -2.31 6.30
C VAL A 47 -5.34 -1.96 6.89
N ASP A 48 -5.41 -1.60 8.16
CA ASP A 48 -6.66 -1.20 8.82
C ASP A 48 -7.26 0.05 8.17
N ALA A 49 -6.44 1.02 7.79
CA ALA A 49 -6.88 2.24 7.11
C ALA A 49 -7.44 1.97 5.70
N LEU A 50 -6.86 1.02 4.96
CA LEU A 50 -7.28 0.63 3.61
C LEU A 50 -8.40 -0.42 3.57
N LYS A 51 -8.67 -1.09 4.69
CA LYS A 51 -9.64 -2.18 4.77
C LYS A 51 -11.05 -1.67 4.47
N ARG A 52 -11.73 -2.31 3.53
CA ARG A 52 -13.14 -2.05 3.19
C ARG A 52 -13.83 -3.39 2.90
N PRO A 53 -15.16 -3.51 3.05
CA PRO A 53 -15.86 -4.76 2.74
C PRO A 53 -15.80 -5.17 1.25
N GLU A 54 -15.53 -4.24 0.34
CA GLU A 54 -15.51 -4.46 -1.10
C GLU A 54 -14.25 -5.17 -1.63
N TRP A 55 -13.16 -5.20 -0.85
CA TRP A 55 -11.85 -5.79 -1.22
C TRP A 55 -11.04 -6.28 -0.02
N GLN A 56 -9.99 -7.04 -0.31
CA GLN A 56 -9.00 -7.53 0.65
C GLN A 56 -7.64 -6.89 0.41
N VAL A 57 -6.93 -6.60 1.49
CA VAL A 57 -5.60 -5.98 1.47
C VAL A 57 -4.59 -6.99 2.00
N PHE A 58 -3.48 -7.21 1.28
CA PHE A 58 -2.43 -8.16 1.61
C PHE A 58 -1.09 -7.43 1.71
N VAL A 59 -0.33 -7.66 2.77
CA VAL A 59 1.03 -7.14 2.87
C VAL A 59 1.99 -8.12 2.21
N LEU A 60 2.73 -7.66 1.20
CA LEU A 60 3.85 -8.40 0.66
C LEU A 60 5.04 -8.20 1.59
N ALA A 61 5.40 -9.25 2.33
CA ALA A 61 6.53 -9.26 3.24
C ALA A 61 7.86 -9.58 2.53
N ASP A 62 7.98 -9.28 1.23
CA ASP A 62 9.24 -9.50 0.53
C ASP A 62 10.20 -8.34 0.83
N SER A 63 11.07 -8.57 1.81
CA SER A 63 12.21 -7.73 2.18
C SER A 63 13.38 -8.02 1.25
N SER A 64 13.15 -7.97 -0.06
CA SER A 64 14.24 -8.12 -1.02
C SER A 64 14.81 -6.74 -1.34
N VAL A 65 16.14 -6.69 -1.45
CA VAL A 65 17.07 -5.57 -1.59
C VAL A 65 16.81 -4.59 -2.75
N SER A 66 15.62 -4.62 -3.36
CA SER A 66 15.14 -3.81 -4.48
C SER A 66 13.79 -3.17 -4.15
N SER A 67 13.69 -2.46 -3.01
CA SER A 67 12.52 -1.68 -2.57
C SER A 67 12.04 -0.58 -3.56
N TRP A 68 12.59 -0.52 -4.76
CA TRP A 68 12.28 0.47 -5.77
C TRP A 68 11.30 -0.05 -6.81
N ASP A 69 11.24 -1.36 -7.06
CA ASP A 69 10.41 -1.93 -8.10
C ASP A 69 9.22 -2.72 -7.50
N PRO A 70 8.05 -2.69 -8.16
CA PRO A 70 6.88 -3.46 -7.73
C PRO A 70 7.13 -4.96 -7.88
N ASP A 71 6.95 -5.73 -6.81
CA ASP A 71 6.97 -7.19 -6.87
C ASP A 71 5.62 -7.72 -7.40
N VAL A 72 5.44 -7.57 -8.71
CA VAL A 72 4.26 -8.07 -9.41
C VAL A 72 4.17 -9.59 -9.38
N VAL A 73 5.30 -10.30 -9.25
CA VAL A 73 5.33 -11.76 -9.23
C VAL A 73 4.74 -12.26 -7.92
N ALA A 74 5.16 -11.69 -6.78
CA ALA A 74 4.54 -12.01 -5.50
C ALA A 74 3.07 -11.58 -5.46
N ALA A 75 2.73 -10.40 -6.01
CA ALA A 75 1.35 -9.95 -6.12
C ALA A 75 0.47 -10.93 -6.90
N GLN A 76 0.97 -11.45 -8.04
CA GLN A 76 0.27 -12.46 -8.83
C GLN A 76 0.16 -13.80 -8.11
N HIS A 77 1.19 -14.25 -7.39
CA HIS A 77 1.13 -15.48 -6.60
C HIS A 77 0.07 -15.42 -5.50
N VAL A 78 -0.14 -14.26 -4.88
CA VAL A 78 -1.23 -14.06 -3.91
C VAL A 78 -2.57 -13.74 -4.56
N GLY A 79 -2.66 -13.78 -5.90
CA GLY A 79 -3.86 -13.49 -6.67
C GLY A 79 -4.36 -12.05 -6.48
N ALA A 80 -3.45 -11.09 -6.32
CA ALA A 80 -3.81 -9.67 -6.26
C ALA A 80 -4.11 -9.13 -7.66
N ASP A 81 -5.15 -8.31 -7.74
CA ASP A 81 -5.58 -7.61 -8.94
C ASP A 81 -4.82 -6.29 -9.14
N GLY A 82 -4.08 -5.83 -8.13
CA GLY A 82 -3.23 -4.65 -8.20
C GLY A 82 -2.29 -4.56 -7.01
N ILE A 83 -1.26 -3.73 -7.15
CA ILE A 83 -0.21 -3.54 -6.14
C ILE A 83 0.00 -2.06 -5.84
N VAL A 84 0.14 -1.73 -4.55
CA VAL A 84 0.44 -0.37 -4.06
C VAL A 84 1.80 -0.35 -3.40
N LEU A 85 2.69 0.50 -3.89
CA LEU A 85 4.04 0.69 -3.35
C LEU A 85 4.08 1.98 -2.55
N TYR A 86 4.38 1.86 -1.26
CA TYR A 86 4.53 3.00 -0.38
C TYR A 86 6.02 3.32 -0.17
N GLY A 87 6.39 4.60 -0.21
CA GLY A 87 7.76 5.04 0.02
C GLY A 87 8.52 5.34 -1.27
N ARG A 88 9.68 4.69 -1.47
CA ARG A 88 10.54 4.92 -2.64
C ARG A 88 10.09 4.03 -3.80
N ALA A 89 10.16 4.56 -5.02
CA ALA A 89 9.85 3.82 -6.22
C ALA A 89 10.76 4.24 -7.38
N SER A 90 11.30 3.26 -8.10
CA SER A 90 11.80 3.41 -9.46
C SER A 90 10.61 3.33 -10.40
N LEU A 91 10.49 4.30 -11.31
CA LEU A 91 9.38 4.42 -12.26
C LEU A 91 9.47 3.38 -13.42
N SER A 92 9.93 2.16 -13.12
CA SER A 92 9.99 1.07 -14.08
C SER A 92 8.56 0.62 -14.39
N ARG A 93 8.11 0.74 -15.65
CA ARG A 93 6.79 0.27 -16.08
C ARG A 93 6.74 -1.25 -16.01
N THR A 94 5.80 -1.78 -15.23
CA THR A 94 5.41 -3.18 -15.30
C THR A 94 3.98 -3.27 -15.82
N GLU A 95 3.77 -4.03 -16.90
CA GLU A 95 2.48 -4.11 -17.63
C GLU A 95 1.56 -5.22 -17.12
N ALA A 96 2.00 -6.03 -16.16
CA ALA A 96 1.30 -7.26 -15.77
C ALA A 96 0.12 -7.03 -14.81
N LEU A 97 0.12 -5.93 -14.04
CA LEU A 97 -0.92 -5.55 -13.08
C LEU A 97 -0.94 -4.02 -12.91
N PRO A 98 -2.08 -3.41 -12.55
CA PRO A 98 -2.15 -2.03 -12.09
C PRO A 98 -1.22 -1.80 -10.89
N VAL A 99 -0.30 -0.84 -11.03
CA VAL A 99 0.63 -0.42 -9.98
C VAL A 99 0.32 1.01 -9.56
N ARG A 100 0.17 1.26 -8.25
CA ARG A 100 0.08 2.61 -7.68
C ARG A 100 1.30 2.90 -6.82
N TYR A 101 1.94 4.03 -7.06
CA TYR A 101 3.03 4.53 -6.23
C TYR A 101 2.53 5.62 -5.30
N VAL A 102 2.81 5.48 -4.02
CA VAL A 102 2.47 6.45 -2.97
C VAL A 102 3.77 6.90 -2.30
N PRO A 103 4.31 8.07 -2.67
CA PRO A 103 5.51 8.58 -2.02
C PRO A 103 5.21 8.85 -0.55
N ALA A 104 6.10 8.42 0.35
CA ALA A 104 6.05 8.87 1.73
C ALA A 104 6.31 10.37 1.74
N ARG A 105 5.28 11.19 1.99
CA ARG A 105 5.46 12.64 2.12
C ARG A 105 6.24 12.92 3.40
N GLY A 106 7.56 13.03 3.29
CA GLY A 106 8.30 13.94 4.17
C GLY A 106 7.72 15.33 3.92
N ARG A 107 7.39 16.06 4.98
CA ARG A 107 6.98 17.46 4.93
C ARG A 107 8.05 18.23 4.15
N LEU A 108 7.86 18.39 2.85
CA LEU A 108 8.64 19.31 2.03
C LEU A 108 8.10 20.69 2.39
N ASP A 109 8.62 21.25 3.48
CA ASP A 109 8.66 22.70 3.64
C ASP A 109 9.50 23.23 2.47
N VAL A 110 8.88 24.07 1.65
CA VAL A 110 9.53 24.93 0.66
C VAL A 110 9.46 26.36 1.19
#